data_AF-A0A805ZXL7-F1
#
_entry.id   AF-A0A805ZXL7-F1
#
_cell.length_a   1.000
_cell.length_b   1.000
_cell.length_c   1.000
_cell.angle_alpha   90.00
_cell.angle_beta   90.00
_cell.angle_gamma   90.00
#
_symmetry.space_group_name_H-M   'P 1'
#
loop_
_entity.id
_entity.type
_entity.pdbx_description
1 polymer ?
#
loop_
_entity_poly.entity_id
_entity_poly.type
_entity_poly.pdbx_seq_one_letter_code
_entity_poly.pdbx_strand_id
1 'polypeptide(L)'
;MIDLLNIFSKKRKIIINFVDSDTKNQIITSKTFFCKKGKKINIDLISIIDELQNHGYQIPASFDRKMALTFGKKDNSVNISVSHQKKIIDVNHITKNFPLNQVKRTIKQIVHYSGAGSRTPIDNVNSAEFYRTLEVDAVTKEIVSKTTWISDTNTFLKIGVPTLPGYVPDKTTVGGKKIVPDDGNQEYFVKYKLNEHPSTNKQAAIIQYVNLTANNAIVKTTKLEGEPNFPINYDINDDLNDLIARGFKLVDNGFNGKGIQFFGNNDSYVPVFIVTLRRDEIIVDSAHPYQKVNPEEYQKDITFTIKFDGAGKKTPENIIKTKHLQRKVLFSLVLNKIVENNTYPTEWKTIQKDFPNKIQVPVVKGYHSNLSHIETENINNSKSEIKVSYIRNNKIIPVDENGELIPTKGTLYLETDPNDPTKLNTKQIIPQIPGYRSNYKIITLSNSNKDIKVIYQKIANNFEKDQSNTYVPSSNNDQIAIVNFIDLDNEGQQITSSGPLIGKPNENITDLYSTSIPLAGLEKAGYHVIFNNFDGNNKIQKFDGNDLTTQVFTVGVSKNSEQNMQLQQLKSSVNELVSQNSNNLSNPVVANLMNVLKSLIDLISILNKDNKNKN
;
A
#
# COMPACT_ATOMS: atom_id res chain seq x y z
N MET A 1 49.68 -47.37 -22.01
CA MET A 1 50.09 -46.07 -21.43
C MET A 1 48.83 -45.47 -20.82
N ILE A 2 48.72 -45.64 -19.51
CA ILE A 2 47.53 -45.37 -18.70
C ILE A 2 47.25 -43.87 -18.71
N ASP A 3 45.99 -43.53 -18.95
CA ASP A 3 45.44 -42.19 -18.97
C ASP A 3 45.48 -41.59 -17.54
N LEU A 4 46.66 -41.08 -17.17
CA LEU A 4 47.02 -40.60 -15.83
C LEU A 4 46.72 -39.11 -15.63
N LEU A 5 45.80 -38.53 -16.40
CA LEU A 5 45.48 -37.10 -16.36
C LEU A 5 43.98 -36.82 -16.20
N ASN A 6 43.35 -37.38 -15.16
CA ASN A 6 42.06 -36.83 -14.70
C ASN A 6 41.78 -36.95 -13.19
N ILE A 7 42.81 -37.02 -12.35
CA ILE A 7 42.65 -37.14 -10.88
C ILE A 7 42.60 -35.76 -10.18
N PHE A 8 42.98 -34.67 -10.85
CA PHE A 8 42.89 -33.31 -10.30
C PHE A 8 41.76 -32.50 -10.95
N SER A 9 40.51 -32.97 -10.91
CA SER A 9 39.39 -32.05 -11.18
C SER A 9 39.34 -31.02 -10.04
N LYS A 10 39.93 -29.84 -10.25
CA LYS A 10 40.03 -28.76 -9.25
C LYS A 10 38.63 -28.48 -8.68
N LYS A 11 38.38 -28.87 -7.42
CA LYS A 11 37.13 -28.56 -6.72
C LYS A 11 36.97 -27.04 -6.74
N ARG A 12 35.77 -26.58 -7.10
CA ARG A 12 35.39 -25.16 -7.12
C ARG A 12 34.68 -24.81 -5.84
N LYS A 13 34.92 -23.59 -5.37
CA LYS A 13 34.36 -23.05 -4.14
C LYS A 13 33.22 -22.10 -4.45
N ILE A 14 32.10 -22.24 -3.75
CA ILE A 14 31.06 -21.21 -3.65
C ILE A 14 30.97 -20.79 -2.19
N ILE A 15 31.02 -19.48 -1.93
CA ILE A 15 30.81 -18.90 -0.60
C ILE A 15 29.47 -18.19 -0.60
N ILE A 16 28.61 -18.50 0.36
CA ILE A 16 27.44 -17.70 0.67
C ILE A 16 27.81 -16.84 1.88
N ASN A 17 27.84 -15.53 1.71
CA ASN A 17 28.05 -14.57 2.78
C ASN A 17 26.71 -13.93 3.15
N PHE A 18 26.35 -13.94 4.42
CA PHE A 18 25.30 -13.07 4.93
C PHE A 18 25.97 -11.77 5.36
N VAL A 19 25.56 -10.66 4.75
CA VAL A 19 26.14 -9.35 4.96
C VAL A 19 25.12 -8.42 5.59
N ASP A 20 25.55 -7.67 6.61
CA ASP A 20 24.73 -6.70 7.31
C ASP A 20 24.68 -5.40 6.52
N SER A 21 23.52 -5.07 5.96
CA SER A 21 23.33 -3.85 5.17
C SER A 21 23.41 -2.57 6.01
N ASP A 22 23.16 -2.63 7.31
CA ASP A 22 23.16 -1.46 8.20
C ASP A 22 24.58 -1.08 8.65
N THR A 23 25.54 -2.02 8.58
CA THR A 23 26.95 -1.81 8.94
C THR A 23 27.91 -1.87 7.74
N LYS A 24 27.54 -1.23 6.63
CA LYS A 24 28.36 -1.17 5.39
C LYS A 24 28.68 -2.57 4.81
N ASN A 25 27.74 -3.50 4.87
CA ASN A 25 27.87 -4.87 4.33
C ASN A 25 28.96 -5.70 5.01
N GLN A 26 29.16 -5.54 6.33
CA GLN A 26 30.02 -6.43 7.09
C GLN A 26 29.51 -7.88 7.01
N ILE A 27 30.41 -8.85 6.81
CA ILE A 27 30.03 -10.27 6.78
C ILE A 27 29.70 -10.72 8.20
N ILE A 28 28.46 -11.15 8.42
CA ILE A 28 27.96 -11.69 9.68
C ILE A 28 28.39 -13.15 9.82
N THR A 29 28.11 -13.95 8.77
CA THR A 29 28.46 -15.37 8.70
C THR A 29 28.62 -15.80 7.25
N SER A 30 29.39 -16.86 7.03
CA SER A 30 29.64 -17.42 5.71
C SER A 30 29.54 -18.93 5.71
N LYS A 31 28.94 -19.49 4.65
CA LYS A 31 28.96 -20.94 4.41
C LYS A 31 29.66 -21.25 3.09
N THR A 32 30.62 -22.17 3.16
CA THR A 32 31.43 -22.56 2.01
C THR A 32 31.03 -23.94 1.52
N PHE A 33 30.88 -24.08 0.20
CA PHE A 33 30.57 -25.33 -0.47
C PHE A 33 31.64 -25.65 -1.52
N PHE A 34 31.95 -26.94 -1.69
CA PHE A 34 32.93 -27.41 -2.66
C PHE A 34 32.33 -28.46 -3.59
N CYS A 35 32.45 -28.27 -4.91
CA CYS A 35 32.01 -29.28 -5.88
C CYS A 35 32.81 -29.23 -7.19
N LYS A 36 32.58 -30.19 -8.09
CA LYS A 36 33.15 -30.17 -9.44
C LYS A 36 32.44 -29.13 -10.32
N LYS A 37 33.17 -28.53 -11.25
CA LYS A 37 32.66 -27.58 -12.27
C LYS A 37 31.43 -28.17 -12.99
N GLY A 38 30.40 -27.35 -13.19
CA GLY A 38 29.17 -27.69 -13.92
C GLY A 38 28.12 -28.45 -13.11
N LYS A 39 28.43 -28.87 -11.87
CA LYS A 39 27.43 -29.47 -10.97
C LYS A 39 26.55 -28.41 -10.32
N LYS A 40 25.30 -28.79 -10.06
CA LYS A 40 24.33 -28.00 -9.29
C LYS A 40 24.30 -28.49 -7.84
N ILE A 41 24.12 -27.58 -6.90
CA ILE A 41 23.83 -27.88 -5.50
C ILE A 41 22.54 -27.15 -5.11
N ASN A 42 21.68 -27.86 -4.38
CA ASN A 42 20.52 -27.26 -3.73
C ASN A 42 20.89 -27.05 -2.26
N ILE A 43 20.77 -25.81 -1.80
CA ILE A 43 21.18 -25.40 -0.47
C ILE A 43 19.94 -24.98 0.29
N ASP A 44 19.76 -25.56 1.48
CA ASP A 44 18.76 -25.14 2.45
C ASP A 44 19.41 -24.17 3.45
N LEU A 45 18.85 -22.96 3.53
CA LEU A 45 19.33 -21.88 4.39
C LEU A 45 18.43 -21.66 5.62
N ILE A 46 17.38 -22.45 5.82
CA ILE A 46 16.37 -22.23 6.88
C ILE A 46 17.04 -22.09 8.25
N SER A 47 17.89 -23.03 8.66
CA SER A 47 18.53 -22.98 9.99
C SER A 47 19.40 -21.75 10.22
N ILE A 48 20.11 -21.26 9.19
CA ILE A 48 20.96 -20.06 9.31
C ILE A 48 20.09 -18.81 9.38
N ILE A 49 19.03 -18.79 8.58
CA ILE A 49 18.05 -17.71 8.59
C ILE A 49 17.36 -17.62 9.94
N ASP A 50 16.91 -18.74 10.51
CA ASP A 50 16.23 -18.75 11.81
C ASP A 50 17.19 -18.29 12.93
N GLU A 51 18.47 -18.68 12.86
CA GLU A 51 19.50 -18.18 13.75
C GLU A 51 19.69 -16.66 13.61
N LEU A 52 19.83 -16.14 12.39
CA LEU A 52 19.94 -14.70 12.13
C LEU A 52 18.70 -13.94 12.63
N GLN A 53 17.50 -14.47 12.40
CA GLN A 53 16.26 -13.87 12.89
C GLN A 53 16.19 -13.84 14.42
N ASN A 54 16.64 -14.90 15.09
CA ASN A 54 16.74 -14.96 16.55
C ASN A 54 17.78 -13.97 17.11
N HIS A 55 18.83 -13.67 16.35
CA HIS A 55 19.81 -12.64 16.69
C HIS A 55 19.37 -11.22 16.34
N GLY A 56 18.16 -11.05 15.78
CA GLY A 56 17.56 -9.75 15.50
C GLY A 56 17.76 -9.25 14.07
N TYR A 57 18.19 -10.08 13.12
CA TYR A 57 18.28 -9.69 11.71
C TYR A 57 16.97 -9.95 10.97
N GLN A 58 16.59 -9.00 10.11
CA GLN A 58 15.46 -9.09 9.21
C GLN A 58 15.94 -9.59 7.83
N ILE A 59 15.31 -10.69 7.39
CA ILE A 59 15.50 -11.22 6.04
C ILE A 59 14.44 -10.64 5.12
N PRO A 60 14.78 -10.22 3.88
CA PRO A 60 13.79 -9.80 2.90
C PRO A 60 12.71 -10.87 2.69
N ALA A 61 11.43 -10.50 2.76
CA ALA A 61 10.32 -11.45 2.65
C ALA A 61 10.30 -12.20 1.30
N SER A 62 10.85 -11.59 0.26
CA SER A 62 10.99 -12.18 -1.08
C SER A 62 12.17 -13.14 -1.23
N PHE A 63 12.96 -13.36 -0.19
CA PHE A 63 14.14 -14.22 -0.25
C PHE A 63 13.76 -15.70 -0.21
N ASP A 64 14.14 -16.45 -1.25
CA ASP A 64 13.95 -17.90 -1.26
C ASP A 64 14.93 -18.56 -0.28
N ARG A 65 14.37 -19.24 0.74
CA ARG A 65 15.16 -19.95 1.77
C ARG A 65 15.85 -21.19 1.21
N LYS A 66 15.52 -21.60 -0.02
CA LYS A 66 16.19 -22.66 -0.77
C LYS A 66 16.80 -22.08 -2.03
N MET A 67 18.06 -22.44 -2.30
CA MET A 67 18.77 -21.90 -3.47
C MET A 67 19.43 -23.01 -4.28
N ALA A 68 19.25 -22.96 -5.60
CA ALA A 68 19.95 -23.82 -6.54
C ALA A 68 21.14 -23.05 -7.16
N LEU A 69 22.37 -23.48 -6.88
CA LEU A 69 23.59 -22.84 -7.39
C LEU A 69 24.37 -23.79 -8.31
N THR A 70 24.95 -23.25 -9.38
CA THR A 70 25.78 -24.01 -10.33
C THR A 70 27.25 -23.59 -10.21
N PHE A 71 28.16 -24.56 -10.06
CA PHE A 71 29.59 -24.29 -9.94
C PHE A 71 30.22 -23.90 -11.29
N GLY A 72 30.66 -22.64 -11.39
CA GLY A 72 31.21 -22.05 -12.60
C GLY A 72 32.67 -22.42 -12.90
N LYS A 73 33.29 -21.66 -13.82
CA LYS A 73 34.70 -21.83 -14.20
C LYS A 73 35.67 -21.31 -13.13
N LYS A 74 35.24 -20.37 -12.28
CA LYS A 74 36.00 -19.74 -11.19
C LYS A 74 35.26 -19.94 -9.86
N ASP A 75 35.96 -19.70 -8.75
CA ASP A 75 35.32 -19.64 -7.44
C ASP A 75 34.43 -18.40 -7.38
N ASN A 76 33.26 -18.53 -6.77
CA ASN A 76 32.24 -17.49 -6.73
C ASN A 76 31.80 -17.22 -5.29
N SER A 77 31.37 -15.99 -5.01
CA SER A 77 30.68 -15.64 -3.78
C SER A 77 29.31 -15.06 -4.08
N VAL A 78 28.34 -15.38 -3.23
CA VAL A 78 26.99 -14.81 -3.22
C VAL A 78 26.82 -14.08 -1.90
N ASN A 79 26.49 -12.79 -1.97
CA ASN A 79 26.21 -12.00 -0.78
C ASN A 79 24.68 -11.91 -0.63
N ILE A 80 24.19 -12.26 0.56
CA ILE A 80 22.80 -12.12 0.98
C ILE A 80 22.77 -10.98 1.98
N SER A 81 22.20 -9.85 1.57
CA SER A 81 22.04 -8.69 2.47
C SER A 81 20.89 -8.93 3.44
N VAL A 82 21.14 -8.68 4.71
CA VAL A 82 20.17 -8.69 5.81
C VAL A 82 20.27 -7.38 6.57
N SER A 83 19.17 -6.93 7.16
CA SER A 83 19.11 -5.68 7.95
C SER A 83 18.78 -5.99 9.39
N HIS A 84 18.84 -5.01 10.28
CA HIS A 84 18.43 -5.14 11.67
C HIS A 84 16.91 -5.04 11.79
N GLN A 85 16.31 -5.92 12.60
CA GLN A 85 14.94 -5.77 13.05
C GLN A 85 14.85 -4.58 14.01
N LYS A 86 13.72 -3.89 13.96
CA LYS A 86 13.35 -2.89 14.95
C LYS A 86 12.39 -3.49 15.96
N LYS A 87 12.63 -3.24 17.25
CA LYS A 87 11.75 -3.68 18.33
C LYS A 87 11.19 -2.47 19.07
N ILE A 88 9.91 -2.52 19.38
CA ILE A 88 9.28 -1.52 20.25
C ILE A 88 9.40 -1.97 21.71
N ILE A 89 9.86 -1.05 22.56
CA ILE A 89 9.87 -1.20 24.01
C ILE A 89 8.85 -0.21 24.60
N ASP A 90 7.91 -0.76 25.35
CA ASP A 90 6.91 -0.03 26.13
C ASP A 90 6.79 -0.67 27.53
N VAL A 91 5.81 -0.25 28.32
CA VAL A 91 5.61 -0.77 29.68
C VAL A 91 5.32 -2.28 29.77
N ASN A 92 4.85 -2.89 28.69
CA ASN A 92 4.54 -4.31 28.61
C ASN A 92 5.70 -5.12 27.99
N HIS A 93 6.67 -4.45 27.36
CA HIS A 93 7.79 -5.08 26.64
C HIS A 93 9.16 -4.77 27.25
N ILE A 94 9.22 -4.59 28.57
CA ILE A 94 10.44 -4.30 29.33
C ILE A 94 11.46 -5.43 29.20
N THR A 95 12.74 -5.08 29.14
CA THR A 95 13.85 -6.04 29.12
C THR A 95 14.95 -5.61 30.10
N LYS A 96 15.91 -6.50 30.38
CA LYS A 96 17.07 -6.17 31.23
C LYS A 96 17.85 -4.95 30.72
N ASN A 97 17.97 -4.79 29.40
CA ASN A 97 18.70 -3.68 28.78
C ASN A 97 17.87 -2.39 28.72
N PHE A 98 16.55 -2.51 28.79
CA PHE A 98 15.60 -1.39 28.72
C PHE A 98 14.62 -1.47 29.89
N PRO A 99 15.05 -1.06 31.10
CA PRO A 99 14.23 -1.11 32.30
C PRO A 99 13.04 -0.13 32.26
N LEU A 100 12.06 -0.39 33.13
CA LEU A 100 10.77 0.34 33.20
C LEU A 100 10.94 1.86 33.30
N ASN A 101 11.92 2.37 34.03
CA ASN A 101 12.15 3.81 34.20
C ASN A 101 12.51 4.55 32.91
N GLN A 102 12.89 3.84 31.84
CA GLN A 102 13.12 4.47 30.54
C GLN A 102 11.83 4.78 29.78
N VAL A 103 10.72 4.10 30.10
CA VAL A 103 9.43 4.19 29.39
C VAL A 103 8.25 4.54 30.29
N LYS A 104 8.44 4.50 31.61
CA LYS A 104 7.47 4.93 32.63
C LYS A 104 8.15 5.80 33.66
N ARG A 105 7.51 6.90 34.05
CA ARG A 105 7.90 7.71 35.21
C ARG A 105 6.69 8.01 36.07
N THR A 106 6.89 8.01 37.37
CA THR A 106 5.83 8.31 38.34
C THR A 106 6.31 9.45 39.23
N ILE A 107 5.53 10.52 39.29
CA ILE A 107 5.79 11.70 40.10
C ILE A 107 4.70 11.77 41.17
N LYS A 108 5.05 12.08 42.41
CA LYS A 108 4.09 12.20 43.51
C LYS A 108 3.94 13.64 43.97
N GLN A 109 2.72 14.02 44.36
CA GLN A 109 2.44 15.15 45.22
C GLN A 109 2.15 14.62 46.62
N ILE A 110 2.87 15.12 47.62
CA ILE A 110 2.75 14.72 49.02
C ILE A 110 2.45 15.96 49.85
N VAL A 111 1.37 15.94 50.62
CA VAL A 111 1.03 16.98 51.59
C VAL A 111 1.21 16.41 52.99
N HIS A 112 2.18 16.96 53.71
CA HIS A 112 2.46 16.65 55.11
C HIS A 112 1.68 17.57 56.04
N TYR A 113 1.04 16.98 57.04
CA TYR A 113 0.33 17.73 58.08
C TYR A 113 1.02 17.59 59.43
N SER A 114 1.02 18.67 60.22
CA SER A 114 1.63 18.67 61.55
C SER A 114 0.93 19.65 62.50
N GLY A 115 1.16 19.51 63.82
CA GLY A 115 0.81 20.53 64.81
C GLY A 115 -0.51 20.35 65.56
N ALA A 116 -1.30 19.29 65.31
CA ALA A 116 -2.57 19.03 65.99
C ALA A 116 -2.57 17.77 66.88
N GLY A 117 -1.39 17.31 67.32
CA GLY A 117 -1.26 16.11 68.16
C GLY A 117 -1.87 14.88 67.50
N SER A 118 -2.63 14.08 68.25
CA SER A 118 -3.34 12.89 67.76
C SER A 118 -4.45 13.17 66.73
N ARG A 119 -4.81 14.45 66.54
CA ARG A 119 -5.82 14.90 65.56
C ARG A 119 -5.19 15.41 64.27
N THR A 120 -3.87 15.33 64.12
CA THR A 120 -3.18 15.69 62.88
C THR A 120 -3.66 14.79 61.75
N PRO A 121 -4.14 15.36 60.62
CA PRO A 121 -4.53 14.55 59.46
C PRO A 121 -3.38 13.70 58.93
N ILE A 122 -3.71 12.55 58.35
CA ILE A 122 -2.73 11.75 57.62
C ILE A 122 -2.28 12.47 56.35
N ASP A 123 -1.05 12.20 55.93
CA ASP A 123 -0.49 12.76 54.71
C ASP A 123 -1.35 12.42 53.49
N ASN A 124 -1.51 13.40 52.60
CA ASN A 124 -2.22 13.22 51.35
C ASN A 124 -1.21 12.96 50.22
N VAL A 125 -1.35 11.84 49.53
CA VAL A 125 -0.45 11.45 48.43
C VAL A 125 -1.25 11.24 47.16
N ASN A 126 -0.87 11.94 46.09
CA ASN A 126 -1.38 11.72 44.73
C ASN A 126 -0.21 11.45 43.79
N SER A 127 -0.46 10.73 42.70
CA SER A 127 0.56 10.42 41.70
C SER A 127 0.09 10.72 40.29
N ALA A 128 1.04 11.09 39.44
CA ALA A 128 0.86 11.18 38.01
C ALA A 128 1.90 10.29 37.33
N GLU A 129 1.48 9.65 36.24
CA GLU A 129 2.31 8.71 35.51
C GLU A 129 2.51 9.20 34.08
N PHE A 130 3.76 9.12 33.62
CA PHE A 130 4.17 9.47 32.27
C PHE A 130 4.66 8.22 31.57
N TYR A 131 4.29 8.08 30.30
CA TYR A 131 4.58 6.94 29.45
C TYR A 131 5.23 7.37 28.16
N ARG A 132 6.14 6.57 27.63
CA ARG A 132 6.62 6.69 26.24
C ARG A 132 7.03 5.33 25.70
N THR A 133 7.31 5.27 24.42
CA THR A 133 7.85 4.09 23.74
C THR A 133 9.23 4.38 23.16
N LEU A 134 10.05 3.33 23.08
CA LEU A 134 11.35 3.35 22.42
C LEU A 134 11.30 2.43 21.21
N GLU A 135 11.87 2.84 20.09
CA GLU A 135 12.24 1.95 19.00
C GLU A 135 13.73 1.63 19.16
N VAL A 136 14.06 0.34 19.24
CA VAL A 136 15.42 -0.14 19.48
C VAL A 136 15.86 -1.09 18.38
N ASP A 137 17.15 -1.05 18.09
CA ASP A 137 17.80 -1.97 17.18
C ASP A 137 17.92 -3.35 17.85
N ALA A 138 17.41 -4.39 17.20
CA ALA A 138 17.39 -5.72 17.76
C ALA A 138 18.78 -6.39 17.81
N VAL A 139 19.76 -5.92 17.04
CA VAL A 139 21.13 -6.45 17.00
C VAL A 139 22.03 -5.63 17.93
N THR A 140 22.17 -4.32 17.69
CA THR A 140 23.09 -3.45 18.44
C THR A 140 22.58 -3.10 19.84
N LYS A 141 21.26 -3.25 20.07
CA LYS A 141 20.57 -2.80 21.29
C LYS A 141 20.65 -1.29 21.51
N GLU A 142 20.90 -0.52 20.45
CA GLU A 142 20.86 0.93 20.51
C GLU A 142 19.43 1.45 20.36
N ILE A 143 19.13 2.60 20.97
CA ILE A 143 17.85 3.27 20.81
C ILE A 143 17.87 4.04 19.50
N VAL A 144 17.02 3.63 18.55
CA VAL A 144 16.86 4.27 17.24
C VAL A 144 16.02 5.52 17.37
N SER A 145 14.90 5.47 18.11
CA SER A 145 14.04 6.63 18.33
C SER A 145 13.24 6.53 19.62
N LYS A 146 12.67 7.67 20.05
CA LYS A 146 11.85 7.79 21.26
C LYS A 146 10.62 8.61 20.94
N THR A 147 9.47 8.17 21.40
CA THR A 147 8.26 9.01 21.38
C THR A 147 8.30 10.03 22.52
N THR A 148 7.51 11.10 22.37
CA THR A 148 7.29 12.09 23.43
C THR A 148 6.58 11.44 24.61
N TRP A 149 6.88 11.91 25.82
CA TRP A 149 6.15 11.48 27.01
C TRP A 149 4.68 11.89 26.95
N ILE A 150 3.78 10.95 27.26
CA ILE A 150 2.34 11.16 27.35
C ILE A 150 1.88 10.90 28.80
N SER A 151 0.83 11.60 29.24
CA SER A 151 0.20 11.38 30.54
C SER A 151 -1.28 11.77 30.45
N ASP A 152 -2.11 11.15 31.27
CA ASP A 152 -3.54 11.48 31.39
C ASP A 152 -3.76 12.84 32.08
N THR A 153 -2.74 13.36 32.77
CA THR A 153 -2.76 14.69 33.38
C THR A 153 -1.38 15.34 33.33
N ASN A 154 -1.36 16.66 33.16
CA ASN A 154 -0.15 17.49 33.23
C ASN A 154 -0.17 18.43 34.44
N THR A 155 -1.11 18.24 35.37
CA THR A 155 -1.29 19.07 36.56
C THR A 155 -1.74 18.20 37.73
N PHE A 156 -1.18 18.42 38.91
CA PHE A 156 -1.66 17.75 40.12
C PHE A 156 -2.99 18.32 40.60
N LEU A 157 -3.71 17.57 41.44
CA LEU A 157 -4.90 18.09 42.11
C LEU A 157 -4.52 19.27 43.02
N LYS A 158 -5.30 20.36 42.96
CA LYS A 158 -5.30 21.38 44.00
C LYS A 158 -6.08 20.83 45.18
N ILE A 159 -5.53 20.90 46.39
CA ILE A 159 -6.08 20.27 47.58
C ILE A 159 -6.55 21.36 48.54
N GLY A 160 -7.80 21.25 49.00
CA GLY A 160 -8.31 22.00 50.14
C GLY A 160 -7.75 21.41 51.43
N VAL A 161 -7.18 22.24 52.29
CA VAL A 161 -6.63 21.78 53.57
C VAL A 161 -7.79 21.38 54.50
N PRO A 162 -7.76 20.18 55.11
CA PRO A 162 -8.82 19.73 56.00
C PRO A 162 -9.11 20.71 57.13
N THR A 163 -10.39 20.99 57.40
CA THR A 163 -10.79 21.73 58.59
C THR A 163 -10.68 20.86 59.82
N LEU A 164 -10.09 21.40 60.90
CA LEU A 164 -10.00 20.70 62.18
C LEU A 164 -10.55 21.58 63.32
N PRO A 165 -11.65 21.19 63.98
CA PRO A 165 -12.23 21.99 65.06
C PRO A 165 -11.21 22.29 66.18
N GLY A 166 -11.08 23.57 66.53
CA GLY A 166 -10.12 24.05 67.53
C GLY A 166 -8.71 24.32 66.99
N TYR A 167 -8.45 24.11 65.70
CA TYR A 167 -7.15 24.39 65.08
C TYR A 167 -7.31 25.21 63.80
N VAL A 168 -6.30 26.03 63.50
CA VAL A 168 -6.22 26.82 62.28
C VAL A 168 -4.96 26.39 61.51
N PRO A 169 -5.10 25.93 60.26
CA PRO A 169 -3.95 25.67 59.42
C PRO A 169 -3.32 26.97 58.92
N ASP A 170 -2.01 26.95 58.69
CA ASP A 170 -1.27 28.05 58.08
C ASP A 170 -1.61 28.28 56.59
N LYS A 171 -2.30 27.33 55.96
CA LYS A 171 -2.71 27.34 54.55
C LYS A 171 -4.14 26.83 54.40
N THR A 172 -4.87 27.42 53.46
CA THR A 172 -6.24 26.98 53.10
C THR A 172 -6.23 25.98 51.93
N THR A 173 -5.27 26.10 51.02
CA THR A 173 -5.09 25.18 49.89
C THR A 173 -3.62 24.93 49.60
N VAL A 174 -3.30 23.78 49.02
CA VAL A 174 -1.94 23.38 48.61
C VAL A 174 -1.97 22.55 47.33
N GLY A 175 -0.80 22.30 46.73
CA GLY A 175 -0.69 21.51 45.52
C GLY A 175 -1.16 22.24 44.26
N GLY A 176 -1.53 21.46 43.24
CA GLY A 176 -2.10 22.00 42.00
C GLY A 176 -1.07 22.42 40.95
N LYS A 177 0.20 22.05 41.12
CA LYS A 177 1.29 22.44 40.23
C LYS A 177 1.19 21.70 38.88
N LYS A 178 1.54 22.39 37.80
CA LYS A 178 1.85 21.76 36.50
C LYS A 178 3.05 20.83 36.65
N ILE A 179 3.03 19.72 35.92
CA ILE A 179 4.04 18.69 35.98
C ILE A 179 4.53 18.28 34.60
N VAL A 180 5.82 17.97 34.52
CA VAL A 180 6.50 17.39 33.37
C VAL A 180 7.23 16.11 33.81
N PRO A 181 7.52 15.17 32.89
CA PRO A 181 8.10 13.86 33.23
C PRO A 181 9.44 13.90 33.99
N ASP A 182 10.21 14.98 33.88
CA ASP A 182 11.50 15.17 34.57
C ASP A 182 11.36 15.80 35.96
N ASP A 183 10.15 16.18 36.39
CA ASP A 183 9.95 16.73 37.73
C ASP A 183 10.22 15.67 38.83
N GLY A 184 10.77 16.13 39.95
CA GLY A 184 10.81 15.35 41.19
C GLY A 184 9.46 15.31 41.90
N ASN A 185 9.37 14.55 43.00
CA ASN A 185 8.20 14.61 43.86
C ASN A 185 7.99 16.03 44.40
N GLN A 186 6.73 16.43 44.52
CA GLN A 186 6.31 17.73 45.03
C GLN A 186 5.83 17.58 46.46
N GLU A 187 6.55 18.18 47.41
CA GLU A 187 6.21 18.13 48.84
C GLU A 187 5.66 19.45 49.32
N TYR A 188 4.58 19.39 50.08
CA TYR A 188 3.92 20.54 50.70
C TYR A 188 3.76 20.28 52.19
N PHE A 189 4.00 21.30 53.01
CA PHE A 189 3.88 21.20 54.47
C PHE A 189 2.77 22.14 54.94
N VAL A 190 1.87 21.62 55.77
CA VAL A 190 0.79 22.35 56.42
C VAL A 190 0.93 22.20 57.92
N LYS A 191 0.90 23.32 58.64
CA LYS A 191 1.01 23.35 60.09
C LYS A 191 -0.28 23.89 60.70
N TYR A 192 -0.88 23.10 61.56
CA TYR A 192 -2.00 23.51 62.40
C TYR A 192 -1.48 24.20 63.66
N LYS A 193 -2.15 25.27 64.06
CA LYS A 193 -1.98 25.94 65.35
C LYS A 193 -3.28 25.88 66.14
N LEU A 194 -3.17 25.77 67.46
CA LEU A 194 -4.33 25.84 68.34
C LEU A 194 -5.04 27.19 68.14
N ASN A 195 -6.37 27.17 68.03
CA ASN A 195 -7.16 28.38 67.98
C ASN A 195 -7.42 28.90 69.40
N GLU A 196 -6.58 29.81 69.87
CA GLU A 196 -6.67 30.37 71.24
C GLU A 196 -7.82 31.39 71.38
N HIS A 197 -8.35 31.89 70.26
CA HIS A 197 -9.42 32.89 70.21
C HIS A 197 -10.56 32.41 69.29
N PRO A 198 -11.38 31.45 69.74
CA PRO A 198 -12.52 30.97 68.97
C PRO A 198 -13.53 32.11 68.75
N SER A 199 -13.91 32.32 67.51
CA SER A 199 -14.90 33.33 67.12
C SER A 199 -16.31 32.89 67.51
N THR A 200 -17.14 33.89 67.83
CA THR A 200 -18.60 33.78 67.99
C THR A 200 -19.36 34.39 66.82
N ASN A 201 -18.67 34.97 65.84
CA ASN A 201 -19.27 35.54 64.64
C ASN A 201 -19.57 34.44 63.62
N LYS A 202 -20.50 34.70 62.70
CA LYS A 202 -20.73 33.84 61.54
C LYS A 202 -19.45 33.68 60.73
N GLN A 203 -19.20 32.45 60.30
CA GLN A 203 -18.01 32.04 59.57
C GLN A 203 -18.35 31.75 58.12
N ALA A 204 -17.39 31.97 57.23
CA ALA A 204 -17.53 31.64 55.82
C ALA A 204 -16.89 30.29 55.49
N ALA A 205 -17.37 29.64 54.43
CA ALA A 205 -16.70 28.53 53.77
C ALA A 205 -16.78 28.71 52.25
N ILE A 206 -15.73 28.30 51.54
CA ILE A 206 -15.66 28.42 50.08
C ILE A 206 -15.58 27.04 49.46
N ILE A 207 -16.41 26.78 48.45
CA ILE A 207 -16.29 25.62 47.56
C ILE A 207 -15.81 26.14 46.20
N GLN A 208 -14.64 25.69 45.75
CA GLN A 208 -14.10 26.00 44.42
C GLN A 208 -14.20 24.78 43.51
N TYR A 209 -14.91 24.93 42.40
CA TYR A 209 -14.93 23.96 41.31
C TYR A 209 -13.79 24.31 40.36
N VAL A 210 -12.82 23.42 40.18
CA VAL A 210 -11.62 23.67 39.36
C VAL A 210 -11.52 22.70 38.19
N ASN A 211 -11.02 23.16 37.05
CA ASN A 211 -10.81 22.34 35.87
C ASN A 211 -9.35 21.87 35.78
N LEU A 212 -9.12 20.58 36.05
CA LEU A 212 -7.82 19.92 35.98
C LEU A 212 -7.18 20.05 34.60
N THR A 213 -7.96 19.86 33.53
CA THR A 213 -7.47 19.95 32.13
C THR A 213 -7.15 21.39 31.69
N ALA A 214 -7.48 22.37 32.53
CA ALA A 214 -7.10 23.77 32.36
C ALA A 214 -6.23 24.25 33.53
N ASN A 215 -5.36 23.38 34.06
CA ASN A 215 -4.40 23.67 35.11
C ASN A 215 -5.04 24.18 36.41
N ASN A 216 -6.12 23.52 36.86
CA ASN A 216 -6.93 23.91 38.02
C ASN A 216 -7.54 25.32 37.92
N ALA A 217 -7.81 25.82 36.71
CA ALA A 217 -8.56 27.06 36.55
C ALA A 217 -9.92 26.97 37.23
N ILE A 218 -10.29 28.01 37.99
CA ILE A 218 -11.58 28.07 38.69
C ILE A 218 -12.70 28.19 37.66
N VAL A 219 -13.67 27.30 37.75
CA VAL A 219 -14.87 27.25 36.90
C VAL A 219 -16.05 27.90 37.61
N LYS A 220 -16.20 27.64 38.90
CA LYS A 220 -17.26 28.18 39.76
C LYS A 220 -16.75 28.30 41.20
N THR A 221 -17.28 29.27 41.94
CA THR A 221 -17.03 29.42 43.37
C THR A 221 -18.35 29.65 44.08
N THR A 222 -18.57 28.90 45.16
CA THR A 222 -19.73 29.04 46.04
C THR A 222 -19.22 29.48 47.41
N LYS A 223 -19.74 30.60 47.92
CA LYS A 223 -19.47 31.07 49.29
C LYS A 223 -20.68 30.77 50.17
N LEU A 224 -20.43 30.12 51.29
CA LEU A 224 -21.43 29.75 52.29
C LEU A 224 -21.11 30.48 53.59
N GLU A 225 -22.13 30.74 54.40
CA GLU A 225 -21.99 31.33 55.74
C GLU A 225 -22.82 30.56 56.76
N GLY A 226 -22.31 30.45 57.99
CA GLY A 226 -22.98 29.73 59.06
C GLY A 226 -22.32 29.94 60.41
N GLU A 227 -22.89 29.33 61.44
CA GLU A 227 -22.38 29.42 62.81
C GLU A 227 -21.05 28.66 62.96
N PRO A 228 -20.12 29.15 63.80
CA PRO A 228 -18.82 28.52 63.97
C PRO A 228 -18.93 27.09 64.50
N ASN A 229 -18.14 26.17 63.93
CA ASN A 229 -18.17 24.72 64.21
C ASN A 229 -19.50 23.99 63.88
N PHE A 230 -20.46 24.61 63.20
CA PHE A 230 -21.67 23.91 62.74
C PHE A 230 -21.42 23.17 61.42
N PRO A 231 -22.15 22.07 61.16
CA PRO A 231 -22.05 21.36 59.89
C PRO A 231 -22.51 22.24 58.72
N ILE A 232 -21.81 22.13 57.60
CA ILE A 232 -22.16 22.80 56.35
C ILE A 232 -23.22 21.93 55.65
N ASN A 233 -24.48 22.34 55.75
CA ASN A 233 -25.59 21.68 55.05
C ASN A 233 -25.72 22.23 53.62
N TYR A 234 -24.83 21.78 52.73
CA TYR A 234 -24.84 22.12 51.31
C TYR A 234 -24.75 20.86 50.47
N ASP A 235 -25.61 20.74 49.46
CA ASP A 235 -25.50 19.70 48.45
C ASP A 235 -24.84 20.27 47.19
N ILE A 236 -23.72 19.68 46.79
CA ILE A 236 -22.98 20.07 45.58
C ILE A 236 -23.62 19.52 44.30
N ASN A 237 -24.62 18.64 44.39
CA ASN A 237 -25.17 17.93 43.24
C ASN A 237 -25.79 18.87 42.20
N ASP A 238 -26.45 19.96 42.61
CA ASP A 238 -27.02 20.93 41.66
C ASP A 238 -25.94 21.61 40.83
N ASP A 239 -24.87 22.08 41.49
CA ASP A 239 -23.70 22.65 40.83
C ASP A 239 -23.00 21.63 39.94
N LEU A 240 -22.88 20.39 40.41
CA LEU A 240 -22.24 19.33 39.66
C LEU A 240 -23.06 18.94 38.42
N ASN A 241 -24.39 18.89 38.54
CA ASN A 241 -25.29 18.59 37.44
C ASN A 241 -25.23 19.68 36.35
N ASP A 242 -25.21 20.97 36.72
CA ASP A 242 -24.99 22.07 35.77
C ASP A 242 -23.64 21.91 35.04
N LEU A 243 -22.57 21.63 35.80
CA LEU A 243 -21.23 21.49 35.22
C LEU A 243 -21.12 20.25 34.33
N ILE A 244 -21.74 19.13 34.69
CA ILE A 244 -21.83 17.93 33.85
C ILE A 244 -22.60 18.23 32.56
N ALA A 245 -23.72 18.94 32.64
CA ALA A 245 -24.50 19.35 31.46
C ALA A 245 -23.68 20.26 30.53
N ARG A 246 -22.75 21.05 31.08
CA ARG A 246 -21.79 21.88 30.33
C ARG A 246 -20.60 21.09 29.78
N GLY A 247 -20.56 19.78 29.98
CA GLY A 247 -19.54 18.88 29.44
C GLY A 247 -18.35 18.63 30.37
N PHE A 248 -18.47 18.86 31.68
CA PHE A 248 -17.44 18.45 32.64
C PHE A 248 -17.68 17.03 33.18
N LYS A 249 -16.62 16.39 33.67
CA LYS A 249 -16.67 15.14 34.45
C LYS A 249 -16.00 15.35 35.80
N LEU A 250 -16.61 14.82 36.86
CA LEU A 250 -16.01 14.82 38.20
C LEU A 250 -14.73 13.99 38.23
N VAL A 251 -13.69 14.53 38.87
CA VAL A 251 -12.42 13.84 39.13
C VAL A 251 -12.26 13.57 40.62
N ASP A 252 -12.45 14.59 41.45
CA ASP A 252 -12.32 14.48 42.91
C ASP A 252 -13.29 15.42 43.60
N ASN A 253 -13.86 14.98 44.72
CA ASN A 253 -14.77 15.76 45.55
C ASN A 253 -14.15 15.97 46.94
N GLY A 254 -13.39 17.06 47.08
CA GLY A 254 -12.77 17.49 48.32
C GLY A 254 -13.70 18.24 49.29
N PHE A 255 -15.00 18.36 48.99
CA PHE A 255 -15.98 18.92 49.92
C PHE A 255 -16.59 17.82 50.78
N ASN A 256 -17.64 17.15 50.33
CA ASN A 256 -18.38 16.16 51.15
C ASN A 256 -18.06 14.70 50.77
N GLY A 257 -17.16 14.46 49.81
CA GLY A 257 -16.78 13.11 49.37
C GLY A 257 -16.13 12.25 50.47
N LYS A 258 -15.68 12.88 51.58
CA LYS A 258 -15.06 12.22 52.73
C LYS A 258 -15.85 12.37 54.04
N GLY A 259 -17.10 12.84 53.95
CA GLY A 259 -17.97 13.06 55.10
C GLY A 259 -18.41 14.51 55.26
N ILE A 260 -19.09 14.79 56.37
CA ILE A 260 -19.66 16.11 56.69
C ILE A 260 -18.53 17.12 56.95
N GLN A 261 -18.65 18.30 56.34
CA GLN A 261 -17.76 19.43 56.57
C GLN A 261 -18.36 20.40 57.57
N PHE A 262 -17.51 21.19 58.24
CA PHE A 262 -17.92 22.14 59.27
C PHE A 262 -17.39 23.53 58.94
N PHE A 263 -18.14 24.55 59.34
CA PHE A 263 -17.62 25.91 59.37
C PHE A 263 -16.45 25.99 60.36
N GLY A 264 -15.47 26.84 60.05
CA GLY A 264 -14.36 27.13 60.96
C GLY A 264 -14.83 27.83 62.24
N ASN A 265 -13.89 28.33 63.03
CA ASN A 265 -14.19 29.16 64.20
C ASN A 265 -13.13 30.25 64.42
N ASN A 266 -12.57 30.78 63.34
CA ASN A 266 -11.52 31.79 63.38
C ASN A 266 -11.75 32.83 62.28
N ASP A 267 -11.88 34.10 62.68
CA ASP A 267 -12.26 35.19 61.77
C ASP A 267 -11.22 35.50 60.68
N SER A 268 -9.97 35.08 60.86
CA SER A 268 -8.89 35.25 59.88
C SER A 268 -8.72 34.05 58.94
N TYR A 269 -9.53 33.00 59.11
CA TYR A 269 -9.42 31.76 58.35
C TYR A 269 -10.75 31.40 57.68
N VAL A 270 -10.71 31.26 56.36
CA VAL A 270 -11.84 30.79 55.56
C VAL A 270 -11.45 29.46 54.90
N PRO A 271 -12.05 28.32 55.28
CA PRO A 271 -11.77 27.04 54.64
C PRO A 271 -12.17 27.05 53.17
N VAL A 272 -11.33 26.42 52.35
CA VAL A 272 -11.55 26.26 50.91
C VAL A 272 -11.58 24.78 50.57
N PHE A 273 -12.73 24.31 50.12
CA PHE A 273 -12.93 22.96 49.61
C PHE A 273 -12.78 22.95 48.09
N ILE A 274 -12.08 21.97 47.56
CA ILE A 274 -11.83 21.86 46.11
C ILE A 274 -12.64 20.70 45.54
N VAL A 275 -13.50 20.99 44.56
CA VAL A 275 -14.14 19.99 43.71
C VAL A 275 -13.42 20.02 42.37
N THR A 276 -12.71 18.95 42.04
CA THR A 276 -11.92 18.87 40.82
C THR A 276 -12.75 18.24 39.71
N LEU A 277 -12.81 18.92 38.58
CA LEU A 277 -13.46 18.49 37.35
C LEU A 277 -12.41 18.36 36.24
N ARG A 278 -12.76 17.62 35.18
CA ARG A 278 -12.04 17.65 33.90
C ARG A 278 -13.03 17.92 32.77
N ARG A 279 -12.55 18.50 31.66
CA ARG A 279 -13.38 18.57 30.45
C ARG A 279 -13.68 17.14 30.00
N ASP A 280 -14.94 16.89 29.67
CA ASP A 280 -15.30 15.68 28.98
C ASP A 280 -14.84 15.77 27.53
N GLU A 281 -14.11 14.75 27.11
CA GLU A 281 -13.45 14.68 25.82
C GLU A 281 -13.81 13.33 25.21
N ILE A 282 -14.28 13.36 23.97
CA ILE A 282 -14.69 12.17 23.22
C ILE A 282 -13.73 11.95 22.06
N ILE A 283 -13.45 10.68 21.78
CA ILE A 283 -12.69 10.29 20.59
C ILE A 283 -13.67 10.28 19.42
N VAL A 284 -13.33 11.01 18.36
CA VAL A 284 -14.10 11.07 17.13
C VAL A 284 -13.29 10.42 16.01
N ASP A 285 -13.91 9.43 15.37
CA ASP A 285 -13.36 8.71 14.23
C ASP A 285 -14.49 8.17 13.35
N SER A 286 -14.15 7.44 12.29
CA SER A 286 -15.15 6.89 11.36
C SER A 286 -16.12 5.91 12.00
N ALA A 287 -15.71 5.21 13.06
CA ALA A 287 -16.58 4.29 13.80
C ALA A 287 -17.42 5.00 14.86
N HIS A 288 -16.93 6.15 15.36
CA HIS A 288 -17.58 6.98 16.37
C HIS A 288 -17.69 8.43 15.87
N PRO A 289 -18.53 8.70 14.86
CA PRO A 289 -18.69 10.06 14.34
C PRO A 289 -19.39 10.95 15.36
N TYR A 290 -19.06 12.24 15.35
CA TYR A 290 -19.72 13.24 16.17
C TYR A 290 -20.20 14.40 15.31
N GLN A 291 -21.48 14.75 15.40
CA GLN A 291 -22.15 15.69 14.49
C GLN A 291 -21.48 17.07 14.39
N LYS A 292 -20.77 17.51 15.44
CA LYS A 292 -20.08 18.81 15.47
C LYS A 292 -18.65 18.78 14.91
N VAL A 293 -18.17 17.64 14.45
CA VAL A 293 -16.83 17.48 13.85
C VAL A 293 -16.99 17.17 12.37
N ASN A 294 -16.37 17.98 11.51
CA ASN A 294 -16.33 17.73 10.08
C ASN A 294 -15.61 16.38 9.80
N PRO A 295 -16.20 15.45 9.03
CA PRO A 295 -15.54 14.22 8.61
C PRO A 295 -14.13 14.41 8.02
N GLU A 296 -13.84 15.53 7.35
CA GLU A 296 -12.51 15.83 6.80
C GLU A 296 -11.41 15.92 7.88
N GLU A 297 -11.80 16.14 9.14
CA GLU A 297 -10.86 16.15 10.27
C GLU A 297 -10.36 14.75 10.63
N TYR A 298 -11.05 13.68 10.22
CA TYR A 298 -10.68 12.31 10.57
C TYR A 298 -10.78 11.31 9.41
N GLN A 299 -11.23 11.74 8.23
CA GLN A 299 -11.26 11.00 6.96
C GLN A 299 -10.72 11.87 5.85
N LYS A 300 -9.89 11.31 4.96
CA LYS A 300 -9.35 12.05 3.83
C LYS A 300 -9.09 11.14 2.65
N ASP A 301 -9.57 11.58 1.49
CA ASP A 301 -9.25 10.94 0.21
C ASP A 301 -8.09 11.67 -0.45
N ILE A 302 -7.10 10.91 -0.89
CA ILE A 302 -5.96 11.42 -1.65
C ILE A 302 -6.04 10.84 -3.05
N THR A 303 -6.35 11.70 -4.02
CA THR A 303 -6.35 11.38 -5.44
C THR A 303 -5.03 11.79 -6.09
N PHE A 304 -4.44 10.94 -6.91
CA PHE A 304 -3.35 11.31 -7.81
C PHE A 304 -3.67 10.93 -9.25
N THR A 305 -3.11 11.71 -10.18
CA THR A 305 -3.29 11.51 -11.61
C THR A 305 -1.98 11.08 -12.26
N ILE A 306 -2.03 10.02 -13.06
CA ILE A 306 -0.97 9.65 -13.98
C ILE A 306 -1.29 10.27 -15.33
N LYS A 307 -0.51 11.26 -15.74
CA LYS A 307 -0.67 11.93 -17.03
C LYS A 307 0.25 11.32 -18.06
N PHE A 308 -0.31 10.98 -19.21
CA PHE A 308 0.42 10.50 -20.37
C PHE A 308 0.55 11.62 -21.41
N ASP A 309 1.71 11.73 -22.03
CA ASP A 309 1.98 12.72 -23.09
C ASP A 309 2.97 12.19 -24.14
N GLY A 310 3.02 12.80 -25.32
CA GLY A 310 4.08 12.59 -26.32
C GLY A 310 3.77 11.61 -27.46
N ALA A 311 2.66 10.87 -27.43
CA ALA A 311 2.27 9.94 -28.52
C ALA A 311 1.20 10.50 -29.49
N GLY A 312 0.90 11.80 -29.41
CA GLY A 312 -0.09 12.47 -30.26
C GLY A 312 -1.49 11.87 -30.09
N LYS A 313 -2.17 11.53 -31.18
CA LYS A 313 -3.51 10.89 -31.15
C LYS A 313 -3.51 9.49 -30.49
N LYS A 314 -2.34 8.88 -30.29
CA LYS A 314 -2.19 7.56 -29.65
C LYS A 314 -1.82 7.66 -28.17
N THR A 315 -1.77 8.87 -27.60
CA THR A 315 -1.50 9.06 -26.17
C THR A 315 -2.61 8.40 -25.35
N PRO A 316 -2.28 7.53 -24.38
CA PRO A 316 -3.27 6.92 -23.50
C PRO A 316 -4.04 7.95 -22.67
N GLU A 317 -5.24 7.59 -22.23
CA GLU A 317 -5.99 8.41 -21.29
C GLU A 317 -5.32 8.47 -19.92
N ASN A 318 -5.46 9.60 -19.24
CA ASN A 318 -4.93 9.78 -17.89
C ASN A 318 -5.61 8.82 -16.91
N ILE A 319 -4.83 8.25 -16.00
CA ILE A 319 -5.35 7.36 -14.96
C ILE A 319 -5.47 8.15 -13.66
N ILE A 320 -6.65 8.11 -13.04
CA ILE A 320 -6.90 8.70 -11.72
C ILE A 320 -7.03 7.57 -10.70
N LYS A 321 -6.36 7.73 -9.56
CA LYS A 321 -6.32 6.74 -8.48
C LYS A 321 -6.49 7.40 -7.12
N THR A 322 -7.11 6.68 -6.19
CA THR A 322 -7.52 7.17 -4.88
C THR A 322 -7.06 6.24 -3.77
N LYS A 323 -6.55 6.83 -2.69
CA LYS A 323 -6.36 6.14 -1.40
C LYS A 323 -7.15 6.86 -0.31
N HIS A 324 -7.74 6.07 0.58
CA HIS A 324 -8.55 6.52 1.69
C HIS A 324 -7.74 6.46 2.97
N LEU A 325 -7.65 7.59 3.66
CA LEU A 325 -6.94 7.71 4.92
C LEU A 325 -7.92 8.02 6.05
N GLN A 326 -7.59 7.54 7.24
CA GLN A 326 -8.33 7.82 8.45
C GLN A 326 -7.38 8.15 9.60
N ARG A 327 -7.88 8.92 10.55
CA ARG A 327 -7.25 9.16 11.84
C ARG A 327 -8.31 9.27 12.93
N LYS A 328 -7.88 9.45 14.17
CA LYS A 328 -8.74 9.75 15.31
C LYS A 328 -8.41 11.14 15.83
N VAL A 329 -9.42 11.86 16.27
CA VAL A 329 -9.28 13.19 16.89
C VAL A 329 -9.96 13.20 18.26
N LEU A 330 -9.52 14.11 19.13
CA LEU A 330 -10.11 14.30 20.44
C LEU A 330 -10.93 15.59 20.46
N PHE A 331 -12.22 15.50 20.75
CA PHE A 331 -13.12 16.64 20.78
C PHE A 331 -13.55 16.97 22.20
N SER A 332 -13.42 18.23 22.60
CA SER A 332 -13.84 18.69 23.94
C SER A 332 -15.27 19.21 23.92
N LEU A 333 -16.14 18.62 24.74
CA LEU A 333 -17.54 19.04 24.85
C LEU A 333 -17.68 20.44 25.45
N VAL A 334 -16.79 20.81 26.39
CA VAL A 334 -16.77 22.14 27.02
C VAL A 334 -16.30 23.22 26.05
N LEU A 335 -15.20 22.98 25.31
CA LEU A 335 -14.65 24.00 24.40
C LEU A 335 -15.32 24.00 23.02
N ASN A 336 -16.11 22.99 22.72
CA ASN A 336 -16.78 22.79 21.44
C ASN A 336 -15.81 22.84 20.24
N LYS A 337 -14.63 22.21 20.40
CA LYS A 337 -13.58 22.13 19.36
C LYS A 337 -12.72 20.87 19.52
N ILE A 338 -12.03 20.51 18.44
CA ILE A 338 -10.93 19.55 18.49
C ILE A 338 -9.82 20.14 19.35
N VAL A 339 -9.27 19.32 20.24
CA VAL A 339 -8.16 19.68 21.10
C VAL A 339 -6.99 18.74 20.86
N GLU A 340 -5.81 19.33 20.82
CA GLU A 340 -4.57 18.59 20.67
C GLU A 340 -4.03 18.23 22.05
N ASN A 341 -3.51 17.01 22.15
CA ASN A 341 -2.68 16.58 23.26
C ASN A 341 -1.56 15.70 22.70
N ASN A 342 -0.75 15.09 23.56
CA ASN A 342 0.39 14.30 23.09
C ASN A 342 -0.02 12.97 22.41
N THR A 343 -1.31 12.64 22.34
CA THR A 343 -1.86 11.43 21.73
C THR A 343 -2.73 11.71 20.50
N TYR A 344 -3.39 12.88 20.46
CA TYR A 344 -4.34 13.26 19.41
C TYR A 344 -4.01 14.64 18.83
N PRO A 345 -4.26 14.85 17.52
CA PRO A 345 -4.80 13.89 16.56
C PRO A 345 -3.79 12.77 16.26
N THR A 346 -4.29 11.56 15.94
CA THR A 346 -3.40 10.49 15.51
C THR A 346 -2.86 10.76 14.11
N GLU A 347 -1.74 10.15 13.76
CA GLU A 347 -1.24 10.14 12.39
C GLU A 347 -2.28 9.56 11.42
N TRP A 348 -2.30 10.10 10.19
CA TRP A 348 -3.12 9.59 9.11
C TRP A 348 -2.66 8.19 8.68
N LYS A 349 -3.59 7.24 8.63
CA LYS A 349 -3.32 5.87 8.18
C LYS A 349 -4.13 5.54 6.94
N THR A 350 -3.48 4.97 5.93
CA THR A 350 -4.17 4.42 4.76
C THR A 350 -4.96 3.19 5.18
N ILE A 351 -6.28 3.22 4.98
CA ILE A 351 -7.17 2.09 5.25
C ILE A 351 -7.54 1.33 3.97
N GLN A 352 -7.51 2.00 2.82
CA GLN A 352 -7.91 1.44 1.54
C GLN A 352 -7.23 2.17 0.39
N LYS A 353 -6.97 1.44 -0.71
CA LYS A 353 -6.44 1.96 -1.97
C LYS A 353 -7.12 1.26 -3.15
N ASP A 354 -7.38 2.00 -4.23
CA ASP A 354 -7.99 1.47 -5.47
C ASP A 354 -6.94 1.06 -6.54
N PHE A 355 -5.68 0.89 -6.12
CA PHE A 355 -4.55 0.53 -6.95
C PHE A 355 -3.61 -0.51 -6.30
N PRO A 356 -2.95 -1.34 -7.13
CA PRO A 356 -1.87 -2.24 -6.69
C PRO A 356 -0.58 -1.47 -6.38
N ASN A 357 0.43 -2.13 -5.81
CA ASN A 357 1.74 -1.51 -5.50
C ASN A 357 2.50 -1.04 -6.76
N LYS A 358 2.17 -1.59 -7.93
CA LYS A 358 2.78 -1.26 -9.22
C LYS A 358 1.70 -1.08 -10.29
N ILE A 359 1.72 0.05 -10.98
CA ILE A 359 0.86 0.32 -12.13
C ILE A 359 1.71 0.22 -13.40
N GLN A 360 1.33 -0.66 -14.33
CA GLN A 360 2.04 -0.83 -15.60
C GLN A 360 1.75 0.35 -16.53
N VAL A 361 2.78 0.83 -17.23
CA VAL A 361 2.62 1.86 -18.25
C VAL A 361 2.15 1.21 -19.56
N PRO A 362 1.13 1.74 -20.24
CA PRO A 362 0.66 1.17 -21.51
C PRO A 362 1.76 1.15 -22.59
N VAL A 363 1.85 0.06 -23.35
CA VAL A 363 2.71 -0.01 -24.53
C VAL A 363 2.00 0.71 -25.69
N VAL A 364 2.69 1.67 -26.32
CA VAL A 364 2.15 2.43 -27.45
C VAL A 364 2.96 2.12 -28.71
N LYS A 365 2.28 1.60 -29.73
CA LYS A 365 2.91 1.18 -30.99
C LYS A 365 3.69 2.31 -31.67
N GLY A 366 4.99 2.11 -31.86
CA GLY A 366 5.89 3.07 -32.49
C GLY A 366 6.40 4.17 -31.54
N TYR A 367 6.23 3.98 -30.23
CA TYR A 367 6.72 4.90 -29.19
C TYR A 367 7.27 4.13 -28.00
N HIS A 368 8.31 4.64 -27.36
CA HIS A 368 8.81 4.15 -26.07
C HIS A 368 8.61 5.21 -24.99
N SER A 369 8.21 4.77 -23.81
CA SER A 369 7.98 5.61 -22.63
C SER A 369 9.27 5.80 -21.83
N ASN A 370 9.27 6.81 -20.96
CA ASN A 370 10.33 7.04 -19.97
C ASN A 370 10.25 6.09 -18.77
N LEU A 371 9.13 5.39 -18.56
CA LEU A 371 8.87 4.54 -17.39
C LEU A 371 8.16 3.25 -17.82
N SER A 372 8.62 2.09 -17.36
CA SER A 372 7.92 0.82 -17.62
C SER A 372 6.74 0.59 -16.68
N HIS A 373 6.84 1.10 -15.46
CA HIS A 373 5.83 1.01 -14.43
C HIS A 373 5.99 2.15 -13.43
N ILE A 374 4.97 2.33 -12.61
CA ILE A 374 4.91 3.32 -11.53
C ILE A 374 4.84 2.58 -10.20
N GLU A 375 5.85 2.79 -9.37
CA GLU A 375 5.88 2.33 -7.98
C GLU A 375 4.98 3.23 -7.13
N THR A 376 3.93 2.68 -6.54
CA THR A 376 2.91 3.47 -5.83
C THR A 376 3.13 3.51 -4.31
N GLU A 377 4.05 2.70 -3.77
CA GLU A 377 4.32 2.63 -2.33
C GLU A 377 4.83 3.97 -1.77
N ASN A 378 5.52 4.76 -2.59
CA ASN A 378 6.12 6.04 -2.21
C ASN A 378 5.26 7.27 -2.57
N ILE A 379 4.00 7.08 -2.98
CA ILE A 379 3.10 8.20 -3.25
C ILE A 379 2.69 8.82 -1.91
N ASN A 380 3.47 9.81 -1.50
CA ASN A 380 3.22 10.61 -0.30
C ASN A 380 1.94 11.45 -0.45
N ASN A 381 1.47 12.01 0.65
CA ASN A 381 0.20 12.76 0.68
C ASN A 381 0.26 14.12 -0.04
N SER A 382 1.42 14.51 -0.60
CA SER A 382 1.62 15.78 -1.32
C SER A 382 1.73 15.63 -2.84
N LYS A 383 1.93 14.41 -3.36
CA LYS A 383 2.10 14.19 -4.80
C LYS A 383 0.76 13.94 -5.48
N SER A 384 0.25 14.95 -6.18
CA SER A 384 -1.01 14.88 -6.93
C SER A 384 -0.85 14.40 -8.38
N GLU A 385 0.38 14.39 -8.91
CA GLU A 385 0.63 14.10 -10.34
C GLU A 385 1.91 13.29 -10.58
N ILE A 386 1.81 12.33 -11.50
CA ILE A 386 2.93 11.56 -12.06
C ILE A 386 2.88 11.70 -13.59
N LYS A 387 4.00 12.08 -14.22
CA LYS A 387 4.07 12.28 -15.67
C LYS A 387 4.80 11.13 -16.36
N VAL A 388 4.18 10.58 -17.38
CA VAL A 388 4.72 9.57 -18.28
C VAL A 388 4.77 10.17 -19.68
N SER A 389 5.97 10.20 -20.27
CA SER A 389 6.21 10.77 -21.59
C SER A 389 6.60 9.67 -22.57
N TYR A 390 5.98 9.67 -23.74
CA TYR A 390 6.31 8.82 -24.86
C TYR A 390 7.18 9.57 -25.86
N ILE A 391 8.22 8.91 -26.34
CA ILE A 391 9.10 9.37 -27.40
C ILE A 391 8.88 8.46 -28.60
N ARG A 392 8.74 9.07 -29.78
CA ARG A 392 8.53 8.33 -31.03
C ARG A 392 9.75 7.47 -31.33
N ASN A 393 9.51 6.21 -31.70
CA ASN A 393 10.56 5.29 -32.11
C ASN A 393 11.17 5.71 -33.45
N ASN A 394 12.37 5.21 -33.71
CA ASN A 394 13.06 5.41 -34.97
C ASN A 394 12.31 4.71 -36.11
N LYS A 395 12.63 5.06 -37.36
CA LYS A 395 11.94 4.52 -38.54
C LYS A 395 12.77 3.53 -39.34
N ILE A 396 12.06 2.66 -40.04
CA ILE A 396 12.55 1.87 -41.16
C ILE A 396 12.48 2.76 -42.40
N ILE A 397 13.62 2.91 -43.08
CA ILE A 397 13.79 3.65 -44.31
C ILE A 397 13.95 2.62 -45.45
N PRO A 398 12.88 2.32 -46.20
CA PRO A 398 12.99 1.41 -47.33
C PRO A 398 13.73 2.08 -48.48
N VAL A 399 14.74 1.39 -49.01
CA VAL A 399 15.50 1.82 -50.18
C VAL A 399 15.55 0.70 -51.21
N ASP A 400 15.67 1.05 -52.49
CA ASP A 400 15.91 0.07 -53.55
C ASP A 400 17.38 -0.39 -53.58
N GLU A 401 17.71 -1.25 -54.55
CA GLU A 401 19.06 -1.80 -54.73
C GLU A 401 20.12 -0.73 -55.04
N ASN A 402 19.71 0.44 -55.53
CA ASN A 402 20.57 1.59 -55.80
C ASN A 402 20.67 2.56 -54.60
N GLY A 403 19.92 2.30 -53.54
CA GLY A 403 19.85 3.14 -52.35
C GLY A 403 18.86 4.31 -52.45
N GLU A 404 18.04 4.36 -53.49
CA GLU A 404 16.98 5.36 -53.65
C GLU A 404 15.79 5.04 -52.75
N LEU A 405 15.12 6.07 -52.21
CA LEU A 405 14.00 5.90 -51.30
C LEU A 405 12.78 5.30 -52.01
N ILE A 406 12.20 4.25 -51.43
CA ILE A 406 10.94 3.67 -51.91
C ILE A 406 9.77 4.37 -51.19
N PRO A 407 8.84 5.03 -51.91
CA PRO A 407 7.69 5.67 -51.30
C PRO A 407 6.76 4.65 -50.61
N THR A 408 6.34 4.96 -49.38
CA THR A 408 5.38 4.16 -48.63
C THR A 408 4.11 4.97 -48.32
N LYS A 409 2.96 4.29 -48.17
CA LYS A 409 1.68 4.92 -47.77
C LYS A 409 1.73 5.60 -46.39
N GLY A 410 2.74 5.31 -45.57
CA GLY A 410 2.97 5.94 -44.28
C GLY A 410 4.37 5.66 -43.75
N THR A 411 4.78 6.39 -42.70
CA THR A 411 6.08 6.16 -42.05
C THR A 411 6.07 4.83 -41.29
N LEU A 412 7.11 4.03 -41.50
CA LEU A 412 7.30 2.73 -40.87
C LEU A 412 8.15 2.91 -39.62
N TYR A 413 7.53 2.93 -38.43
CA TYR A 413 8.27 3.05 -37.16
C TYR A 413 8.66 1.68 -36.62
N LEU A 414 9.80 1.61 -35.93
CA LEU A 414 10.21 0.42 -35.20
C LEU A 414 9.19 0.11 -34.10
N GLU A 415 8.88 -1.17 -33.93
CA GLU A 415 7.95 -1.66 -32.93
C GLU A 415 8.54 -1.55 -31.51
N THR A 416 7.68 -1.23 -30.54
CA THR A 416 8.01 -1.21 -29.10
C THR A 416 7.96 -2.64 -28.56
N ASP A 417 8.78 -2.96 -27.56
CA ASP A 417 8.72 -4.25 -26.87
C ASP A 417 7.33 -4.41 -26.20
N PRO A 418 6.59 -5.48 -26.50
CA PRO A 418 5.23 -5.69 -25.96
C PRO A 418 5.20 -5.91 -24.44
N ASN A 419 6.34 -6.24 -23.82
CA ASN A 419 6.46 -6.49 -22.39
C ASN A 419 7.19 -5.36 -21.63
N ASP A 420 7.83 -4.44 -22.36
CA ASP A 420 8.56 -3.33 -21.76
C ASP A 420 8.36 -2.06 -22.60
N PRO A 421 7.46 -1.14 -22.19
CA PRO A 421 7.16 0.05 -22.99
C PRO A 421 8.36 1.02 -23.05
N THR A 422 9.47 0.78 -22.35
CA THR A 422 10.68 1.61 -22.43
C THR A 422 11.67 1.15 -23.50
N LYS A 423 11.43 -0.01 -24.12
CA LYS A 423 12.38 -0.64 -25.04
C LYS A 423 11.79 -0.82 -26.44
N LEU A 424 12.69 -0.82 -27.42
CA LEU A 424 12.36 -1.28 -28.77
C LEU A 424 12.29 -2.80 -28.77
N ASN A 425 11.39 -3.35 -29.59
CA ASN A 425 11.39 -4.77 -29.86
C ASN A 425 12.71 -5.14 -30.56
N THR A 426 13.44 -6.09 -29.99
CA THR A 426 14.74 -6.52 -30.53
C THR A 426 14.62 -7.25 -31.88
N LYS A 427 13.43 -7.76 -32.22
CA LYS A 427 13.13 -8.40 -33.50
C LYS A 427 12.08 -7.59 -34.26
N GLN A 428 12.49 -6.96 -35.35
CA GLN A 428 11.65 -6.09 -36.17
C GLN A 428 11.22 -6.83 -37.44
N ILE A 429 9.93 -6.92 -37.71
CA ILE A 429 9.43 -7.47 -38.97
C ILE A 429 9.69 -6.46 -40.08
N ILE A 430 10.22 -6.93 -41.21
CA ILE A 430 10.37 -6.10 -42.40
C ILE A 430 9.01 -5.93 -43.08
N PRO A 431 8.49 -4.70 -43.22
CA PRO A 431 7.20 -4.45 -43.83
C PRO A 431 7.16 -4.91 -45.29
N GLN A 432 6.04 -5.45 -45.74
CA GLN A 432 5.83 -5.75 -47.15
C GLN A 432 5.52 -4.46 -47.91
N ILE A 433 6.23 -4.20 -49.01
CA ILE A 433 6.01 -3.02 -49.85
C ILE A 433 5.49 -3.51 -51.22
N PRO A 434 4.31 -3.06 -51.68
CA PRO A 434 3.74 -3.50 -52.96
C PRO A 434 4.72 -3.33 -54.13
N GLY A 435 4.94 -4.39 -54.90
CA GLY A 435 5.87 -4.38 -56.05
C GLY A 435 7.34 -4.56 -55.69
N TYR A 436 7.68 -4.75 -54.41
CA TYR A 436 9.04 -4.90 -53.91
C TYR A 436 9.15 -6.08 -52.92
N ARG A 437 10.30 -6.74 -52.85
CA ARG A 437 10.61 -7.81 -51.88
C ARG A 437 11.95 -7.57 -51.19
N SER A 438 12.02 -7.77 -49.88
CA SER A 438 13.29 -7.77 -49.13
C SER A 438 13.83 -9.20 -49.00
N ASN A 439 15.15 -9.36 -48.99
CA ASN A 439 15.82 -10.64 -48.69
C ASN A 439 15.77 -11.00 -47.20
N TYR A 440 15.51 -10.03 -46.32
CA TYR A 440 15.32 -10.24 -44.88
C TYR A 440 13.86 -10.10 -44.51
N LYS A 441 13.34 -11.05 -43.73
CA LYS A 441 11.99 -10.96 -43.11
C LYS A 441 12.02 -10.29 -41.73
N ILE A 442 13.15 -10.40 -41.02
CA ILE A 442 13.33 -9.86 -39.67
C ILE A 442 14.70 -9.20 -39.59
N ILE A 443 14.78 -8.09 -38.86
CA ILE A 443 16.03 -7.49 -38.43
C ILE A 443 16.15 -7.63 -36.92
N THR A 444 17.29 -8.16 -36.46
CA THR A 444 17.65 -8.17 -35.05
C THR A 444 18.42 -6.90 -34.71
N LEU A 445 17.92 -6.11 -33.78
CA LEU A 445 18.56 -4.87 -33.34
C LEU A 445 19.70 -5.18 -32.35
N SER A 446 20.89 -4.65 -32.62
CA SER A 446 22.09 -4.85 -31.80
C SER A 446 22.49 -3.59 -30.99
N ASN A 447 21.52 -2.78 -30.56
CA ASN A 447 21.66 -1.50 -29.82
C ASN A 447 21.96 -0.25 -30.66
N SER A 448 21.32 -0.09 -31.82
CA SER A 448 21.40 1.17 -32.58
C SER A 448 20.18 2.06 -32.33
N ASN A 449 20.42 3.26 -31.79
CA ASN A 449 19.41 4.32 -31.62
C ASN A 449 19.28 5.20 -32.88
N LYS A 450 19.36 4.61 -34.09
CA LYS A 450 19.22 5.33 -35.38
C LYS A 450 18.18 4.69 -36.29
N ASP A 451 17.67 5.45 -37.25
CA ASP A 451 16.82 4.92 -38.32
C ASP A 451 17.55 3.81 -39.09
N ILE A 452 16.79 2.82 -39.56
CA ILE A 452 17.34 1.62 -40.19
C ILE A 452 16.98 1.61 -41.66
N LYS A 453 18.00 1.62 -42.52
CA LYS A 453 17.81 1.43 -43.95
C LYS A 453 17.62 -0.05 -44.26
N VAL A 454 16.61 -0.38 -45.05
CA VAL A 454 16.32 -1.75 -45.48
C VAL A 454 16.22 -1.78 -46.99
N ILE A 455 16.99 -2.66 -47.62
CA ILE A 455 17.07 -2.78 -49.08
C ILE A 455 15.95 -3.69 -49.57
N TYR A 456 15.22 -3.25 -50.61
CA TYR A 456 14.21 -4.03 -51.30
C TYR A 456 14.52 -4.15 -52.79
N GLN A 457 14.24 -5.31 -53.35
CA GLN A 457 14.35 -5.62 -54.78
C GLN A 457 13.00 -5.45 -55.46
N LYS A 458 12.97 -4.83 -56.64
CA LYS A 458 11.74 -4.70 -57.43
C LYS A 458 11.29 -6.07 -57.94
N ILE A 459 10.02 -6.38 -57.81
CA ILE A 459 9.44 -7.60 -58.36
C ILE A 459 9.25 -7.34 -59.86
N ALA A 460 10.04 -8.02 -60.70
CA ALA A 460 9.97 -7.87 -62.15
C ALA A 460 8.63 -8.41 -62.67
N ASN A 461 7.87 -7.57 -63.39
CA ASN A 461 6.69 -7.98 -64.15
C ASN A 461 7.13 -8.70 -65.44
N ASN A 462 7.66 -9.91 -65.33
CA ASN A 462 7.74 -10.82 -66.47
C ASN A 462 6.74 -11.95 -66.24
N PHE A 463 5.51 -11.73 -66.70
CA PHE A 463 4.62 -12.83 -67.08
C PHE A 463 5.12 -13.39 -68.40
N GLU A 464 6.14 -14.23 -68.38
CA GLU A 464 6.28 -15.28 -69.38
C GLU A 464 6.63 -16.59 -68.68
N LYS A 465 5.94 -17.63 -69.14
CA LYS A 465 6.01 -19.02 -68.67
C LYS A 465 7.45 -19.44 -68.40
N ASP A 466 7.76 -19.73 -67.15
CA ASP A 466 8.67 -20.82 -66.85
C ASP A 466 8.05 -21.73 -65.79
N GLN A 467 7.33 -22.74 -66.29
CA GLN A 467 6.97 -23.92 -65.51
C GLN A 467 8.21 -24.81 -65.38
N SER A 468 9.18 -24.42 -64.54
CA SER A 468 10.08 -25.36 -63.86
C SER A 468 10.97 -24.65 -62.84
N ASN A 469 10.37 -24.28 -61.70
CA ASN A 469 11.11 -24.40 -60.45
C ASN A 469 10.11 -24.75 -59.37
N THR A 470 9.92 -26.05 -59.18
CA THR A 470 9.27 -26.61 -58.00
C THR A 470 10.10 -26.14 -56.81
N TYR A 471 9.66 -25.06 -56.16
CA TYR A 471 10.19 -24.71 -54.85
C TYR A 471 9.83 -25.87 -53.91
N VAL A 472 10.84 -26.67 -53.57
CA VAL A 472 10.73 -27.68 -52.52
C VAL A 472 10.78 -26.90 -51.20
N PRO A 473 9.72 -26.92 -50.37
CA PRO A 473 9.77 -26.32 -49.05
C PRO A 473 10.99 -26.89 -48.32
N SER A 474 11.94 -26.03 -47.96
CA SER A 474 13.08 -26.45 -47.16
C SER A 474 12.56 -26.76 -45.76
N SER A 475 12.54 -28.04 -45.39
CA SER A 475 12.13 -28.52 -44.07
C SER A 475 13.01 -28.04 -42.91
N ASN A 476 14.02 -27.20 -43.19
CA ASN A 476 14.99 -26.67 -42.21
C ASN A 476 14.94 -25.14 -42.04
N ASN A 477 14.20 -24.41 -42.87
CA ASN A 477 14.14 -22.96 -42.81
C ASN A 477 13.20 -22.46 -41.69
N ASP A 478 13.53 -21.30 -41.12
CA ASP A 478 12.72 -20.67 -40.07
C ASP A 478 11.37 -20.18 -40.64
N GLN A 479 10.29 -20.51 -39.94
CA GLN A 479 8.92 -20.10 -40.28
C GLN A 479 8.43 -19.00 -39.36
N ILE A 480 7.45 -18.23 -39.82
CA ILE A 480 6.94 -17.08 -39.07
C ILE A 480 5.43 -17.20 -38.92
N ALA A 481 4.98 -17.05 -37.68
CA ALA A 481 3.59 -16.93 -37.32
C ALA A 481 3.32 -15.61 -36.59
N ILE A 482 2.14 -15.04 -36.77
CA ILE A 482 1.70 -13.82 -36.08
C ILE A 482 0.28 -14.04 -35.56
N VAL A 483 0.04 -13.66 -34.31
CA VAL A 483 -1.29 -13.60 -33.71
C VAL A 483 -1.72 -12.15 -33.60
N ASN A 484 -2.76 -11.75 -34.32
CA ASN A 484 -3.29 -10.38 -34.34
C ASN A 484 -4.56 -10.28 -33.51
N PHE A 485 -4.68 -9.21 -32.73
CA PHE A 485 -5.91 -8.85 -32.02
C PHE A 485 -6.58 -7.71 -32.77
N ILE A 486 -7.85 -7.87 -33.13
CA ILE A 486 -8.61 -6.88 -33.89
C ILE A 486 -9.83 -6.39 -33.10
N ASP A 487 -10.11 -5.10 -33.21
CA ASP A 487 -11.30 -4.46 -32.69
C ASP A 487 -12.43 -4.56 -33.72
N LEU A 488 -13.43 -5.37 -33.40
CA LEU A 488 -14.57 -5.60 -34.30
C LEU A 488 -15.53 -4.41 -34.34
N ASP A 489 -15.48 -3.51 -33.35
CA ASP A 489 -16.32 -2.31 -33.33
C ASP A 489 -15.77 -1.21 -34.24
N ASN A 490 -14.50 -1.34 -34.64
CA ASN A 490 -13.77 -0.37 -35.46
C ASN A 490 -13.22 -1.01 -36.74
N GLU A 491 -14.11 -1.62 -37.54
CA GLU A 491 -13.78 -2.19 -38.86
C GLU A 491 -12.64 -3.24 -38.84
N GLY A 492 -12.46 -3.95 -37.72
CA GLY A 492 -11.38 -4.94 -37.58
C GLY A 492 -10.00 -4.31 -37.41
N GLN A 493 -9.92 -3.06 -36.93
CA GLN A 493 -8.65 -2.38 -36.69
C GLN A 493 -7.78 -3.20 -35.72
N GLN A 494 -6.52 -3.40 -36.09
CA GLN A 494 -5.57 -4.13 -35.26
C GLN A 494 -5.26 -3.36 -33.96
N ILE A 495 -5.56 -3.99 -32.82
CA ILE A 495 -5.28 -3.47 -31.47
C ILE A 495 -3.83 -3.76 -31.08
N THR A 496 -3.41 -5.02 -31.18
CA THR A 496 -2.07 -5.49 -30.82
C THR A 496 -1.72 -6.79 -31.57
N SER A 497 -0.50 -7.31 -31.39
CA SER A 497 -0.09 -8.61 -31.91
C SER A 497 0.95 -9.29 -31.04
N SER A 498 1.17 -10.58 -31.26
CA SER A 498 2.29 -11.34 -30.68
C SER A 498 3.67 -10.85 -31.13
N GLY A 499 3.76 -10.06 -32.20
CA GLY A 499 4.98 -9.97 -32.99
C GLY A 499 5.30 -11.29 -33.72
N PRO A 500 6.48 -11.41 -34.35
CA PRO A 500 6.85 -12.61 -35.09
C PRO A 500 7.22 -13.75 -34.14
N LEU A 501 6.46 -14.83 -34.21
CA LEU A 501 6.78 -16.11 -33.59
C LEU A 501 7.57 -16.93 -34.61
N ILE A 502 8.77 -17.38 -34.22
CA ILE A 502 9.71 -18.06 -35.11
C ILE A 502 9.94 -19.47 -34.59
N GLY A 503 9.84 -20.45 -35.48
CA GLY A 503 10.18 -21.82 -35.17
C GLY A 503 10.51 -22.63 -36.42
N LYS A 504 10.91 -23.87 -36.19
CA LYS A 504 11.12 -24.87 -37.24
C LYS A 504 9.79 -25.48 -37.67
N PRO A 505 9.72 -26.06 -38.88
CA PRO A 505 8.52 -26.76 -39.33
C PRO A 505 8.03 -27.79 -38.30
N ASN A 506 6.72 -27.85 -38.08
CA ASN A 506 6.02 -28.70 -37.09
C ASN A 506 6.26 -28.40 -35.60
N GLU A 507 7.08 -27.41 -35.23
CA GLU A 507 7.15 -26.93 -33.84
C GLU A 507 5.84 -26.27 -33.41
N ASN A 508 5.50 -26.36 -32.12
CA ASN A 508 4.29 -25.77 -31.57
C ASN A 508 4.45 -24.25 -31.42
N ILE A 509 3.57 -23.50 -32.07
CA ILE A 509 3.50 -22.04 -31.95
C ILE A 509 2.90 -21.66 -30.58
N THR A 510 2.01 -22.48 -30.04
CA THR A 510 1.36 -22.28 -28.72
C THR A 510 2.30 -22.47 -27.53
N ASP A 511 3.49 -23.04 -27.72
CA ASP A 511 4.53 -23.10 -26.68
C ASP A 511 5.30 -21.77 -26.59
N LEU A 512 5.26 -20.95 -27.66
CA LEU A 512 5.97 -19.68 -27.77
C LEU A 512 5.12 -18.47 -27.36
N TYR A 513 3.79 -18.60 -27.43
CA TYR A 513 2.86 -17.50 -27.18
C TYR A 513 1.50 -18.02 -26.72
N SER A 514 0.86 -17.29 -25.80
CA SER A 514 -0.54 -17.51 -25.40
C SER A 514 -1.30 -16.20 -25.41
N THR A 515 -2.56 -16.24 -25.83
CA THR A 515 -3.43 -15.06 -25.86
C THR A 515 -3.95 -14.67 -24.48
N SER A 516 -3.81 -15.54 -23.46
CA SER A 516 -4.33 -15.34 -22.11
C SER A 516 -3.91 -13.99 -21.48
N ILE A 517 -2.64 -13.61 -21.60
CA ILE A 517 -2.12 -12.36 -21.02
C ILE A 517 -2.65 -11.12 -21.74
N PRO A 518 -2.54 -10.99 -23.09
CA PRO A 518 -3.16 -9.88 -23.82
C PRO A 518 -4.66 -9.78 -23.59
N LEU A 519 -5.38 -10.91 -23.55
CA LEU A 519 -6.83 -10.94 -23.35
C LEU A 519 -7.22 -10.45 -21.95
N ALA A 520 -6.46 -10.78 -20.91
CA ALA A 520 -6.69 -10.24 -19.57
C ALA A 520 -6.47 -8.71 -19.51
N GLY A 521 -5.54 -8.18 -20.31
CA GLY A 521 -5.35 -6.73 -20.46
C GLY A 521 -6.50 -6.06 -21.21
N LEU A 522 -6.98 -6.69 -22.28
CA LEU A 522 -8.10 -6.20 -23.09
C LEU A 522 -9.43 -6.26 -22.33
N GLU A 523 -9.67 -7.30 -21.53
CA GLU A 523 -10.83 -7.42 -20.64
C GLU A 523 -10.91 -6.27 -19.63
N LYS A 524 -9.78 -5.91 -19.02
CA LYS A 524 -9.69 -4.73 -18.14
C LYS A 524 -9.92 -3.41 -18.88
N ALA A 525 -9.61 -3.36 -20.18
CA ALA A 525 -9.90 -2.23 -21.05
C ALA A 525 -11.33 -2.23 -21.60
N GLY A 526 -12.19 -3.15 -21.14
CA GLY A 526 -13.61 -3.25 -21.49
C GLY A 526 -13.91 -4.08 -22.74
N TYR A 527 -12.91 -4.75 -23.33
CA TYR A 527 -13.09 -5.61 -24.49
C TYR A 527 -13.46 -7.04 -24.09
N HIS A 528 -14.41 -7.65 -24.78
CA HIS A 528 -14.76 -9.06 -24.64
C HIS A 528 -14.33 -9.87 -25.87
N VAL A 529 -13.94 -11.12 -25.65
CA VAL A 529 -13.50 -12.03 -26.72
C VAL A 529 -14.70 -12.55 -27.51
N ILE A 530 -14.74 -12.22 -28.78
CA ILE A 530 -15.75 -12.72 -29.72
C ILE A 530 -15.28 -14.05 -30.32
N PHE A 531 -14.05 -14.09 -30.83
CA PHE A 531 -13.42 -15.32 -31.33
C PHE A 531 -11.90 -15.33 -31.10
N ASN A 532 -11.33 -16.53 -30.98
CA ASN A 532 -9.90 -16.75 -30.87
C ASN A 532 -9.50 -17.94 -31.75
N ASN A 533 -8.94 -17.65 -32.94
CA ASN A 533 -8.54 -18.68 -33.90
C ASN A 533 -7.11 -19.22 -33.66
N PHE A 534 -6.45 -18.79 -32.59
CA PHE A 534 -5.10 -19.23 -32.23
C PHE A 534 -5.16 -20.38 -31.22
N ASP A 535 -5.31 -20.07 -29.93
CA ASP A 535 -5.29 -21.02 -28.80
C ASP A 535 -6.66 -21.17 -28.11
N GLY A 536 -7.73 -20.62 -28.70
CA GLY A 536 -9.09 -20.80 -28.21
C GLY A 536 -9.50 -22.28 -28.13
N ASN A 537 -10.25 -22.66 -27.09
CA ASN A 537 -10.66 -24.05 -26.81
C ASN A 537 -9.47 -25.04 -26.67
N ASN A 538 -8.34 -24.59 -26.12
CA ASN A 538 -7.10 -25.38 -25.95
C ASN A 538 -6.52 -25.90 -27.28
N LYS A 539 -6.75 -25.19 -28.39
CA LYS A 539 -6.24 -25.57 -29.70
C LYS A 539 -4.72 -25.38 -29.77
N ILE A 540 -4.01 -26.42 -30.23
CA ILE A 540 -2.55 -26.40 -30.44
C ILE A 540 -2.27 -26.01 -31.89
N GLN A 541 -1.43 -24.99 -32.10
CA GLN A 541 -1.04 -24.51 -33.43
C GLN A 541 0.41 -24.87 -33.72
N LYS A 542 0.72 -25.23 -34.98
CA LYS A 542 2.06 -25.65 -35.41
C LYS A 542 2.51 -24.92 -36.66
N PHE A 543 3.81 -24.76 -36.80
CA PHE A 543 4.45 -24.29 -38.03
C PHE A 543 4.17 -25.27 -39.19
N ASP A 544 3.71 -24.75 -40.34
CA ASP A 544 2.92 -25.47 -41.37
C ASP A 544 3.77 -26.05 -42.50
N GLY A 545 5.10 -25.90 -42.43
CA GLY A 545 5.97 -26.38 -43.51
C GLY A 545 6.09 -25.40 -44.68
N ASN A 546 5.39 -24.26 -44.66
CA ASN A 546 5.51 -23.23 -45.70
C ASN A 546 6.36 -22.03 -45.23
N ASP A 547 7.62 -22.01 -45.64
CA ASP A 547 8.54 -20.91 -45.35
C ASP A 547 8.42 -19.72 -46.33
N LEU A 548 7.52 -19.76 -47.31
CA LEU A 548 7.23 -18.63 -48.21
C LEU A 548 6.16 -17.70 -47.64
N THR A 549 5.23 -18.22 -46.84
CA THR A 549 4.11 -17.44 -46.27
C THR A 549 4.26 -17.23 -44.77
N THR A 550 3.74 -16.10 -44.27
CA THR A 550 3.56 -15.91 -42.83
C THR A 550 2.22 -16.49 -42.42
N GLN A 551 2.20 -17.35 -41.41
CA GLN A 551 0.94 -17.81 -40.83
C GLN A 551 0.34 -16.71 -39.96
N VAL A 552 -0.93 -16.38 -40.20
CA VAL A 552 -1.62 -15.33 -39.46
C VAL A 552 -2.82 -15.93 -38.74
N PHE A 553 -2.84 -15.77 -37.42
CA PHE A 553 -3.96 -16.09 -36.56
C PHE A 553 -4.61 -14.79 -36.09
N THR A 554 -5.93 -14.80 -35.93
CA THR A 554 -6.70 -13.61 -35.55
C THR A 554 -7.54 -13.89 -34.31
N VAL A 555 -7.56 -12.93 -33.40
CA VAL A 555 -8.38 -12.87 -32.20
C VAL A 555 -9.25 -11.62 -32.30
N GLY A 556 -10.56 -11.79 -32.38
CA GLY A 556 -11.53 -10.70 -32.48
C GLY A 556 -12.09 -10.35 -31.12
N VAL A 557 -12.07 -9.07 -30.76
CA VAL A 557 -12.62 -8.54 -29.51
C VAL A 557 -13.53 -7.34 -29.77
N SER A 558 -14.49 -7.09 -28.87
CA SER A 558 -15.47 -5.98 -28.98
C SER A 558 -15.85 -5.42 -27.59
N LYS A 559 -16.06 -4.11 -27.51
CA LYS A 559 -16.60 -3.34 -26.38
C LYS A 559 -18.12 -3.20 -26.43
N ASN A 560 -18.77 -3.47 -27.57
CA ASN A 560 -20.20 -3.22 -27.72
C ASN A 560 -21.04 -4.19 -26.87
N SER A 561 -21.68 -3.65 -25.84
CA SER A 561 -22.43 -4.41 -24.82
C SER A 561 -23.65 -5.16 -25.38
N GLU A 562 -24.27 -4.69 -26.46
CA GLU A 562 -25.49 -5.28 -27.04
C GLU A 562 -25.20 -6.57 -27.83
N GLN A 563 -24.14 -6.57 -28.64
CA GLN A 563 -23.66 -7.77 -29.34
C GLN A 563 -23.07 -8.80 -28.36
N ASN A 564 -22.41 -8.33 -27.30
CA ASN A 564 -21.89 -9.19 -26.24
C ASN A 564 -23.01 -9.85 -25.42
N MET A 565 -24.11 -9.15 -25.13
CA MET A 565 -25.30 -9.74 -24.50
C MET A 565 -25.97 -10.80 -25.39
N GLN A 566 -26.12 -10.54 -26.69
CA GLN A 566 -26.71 -11.51 -27.63
C GLN A 566 -25.82 -12.74 -27.82
N LEU A 567 -24.48 -12.58 -27.85
CA LEU A 567 -23.53 -13.69 -27.96
C LEU A 567 -23.42 -14.49 -26.65
N GLN A 568 -23.55 -13.85 -25.49
CA GLN A 568 -23.62 -14.54 -24.21
C GLN A 568 -24.93 -15.32 -24.04
N GLN A 569 -26.07 -14.77 -24.47
CA GLN A 569 -27.35 -15.48 -24.55
C GLN A 569 -27.26 -16.68 -25.50
N LEU A 570 -26.63 -16.52 -26.66
CA LEU A 570 -26.42 -17.60 -27.61
C LEU A 570 -25.49 -18.70 -27.06
N LYS A 571 -24.39 -18.32 -26.40
CA LYS A 571 -23.46 -19.26 -25.75
C LYS A 571 -24.11 -20.00 -24.58
N SER A 572 -24.97 -19.34 -23.81
CA SER A 572 -25.71 -19.99 -22.73
C SER A 572 -26.80 -20.93 -23.26
N SER A 573 -27.53 -20.56 -24.32
CA SER A 573 -28.48 -21.46 -24.98
C SER A 573 -27.82 -22.67 -25.66
N VAL A 574 -26.65 -22.49 -26.29
CA VAL A 574 -25.87 -23.59 -26.89
C VAL A 574 -25.29 -24.52 -25.82
N ASN A 575 -24.80 -23.96 -24.71
CA ASN A 575 -24.29 -24.77 -23.61
C ASN A 575 -25.40 -25.53 -22.87
N GLU A 576 -26.60 -24.96 -22.70
CA GLU A 576 -27.79 -25.68 -22.22
C GLU A 576 -28.17 -26.83 -23.16
N LEU A 577 -28.16 -26.61 -24.48
CA LEU A 577 -28.45 -27.63 -25.49
C LEU A 577 -27.41 -28.76 -25.53
N VAL A 578 -26.12 -28.44 -25.34
CA VAL A 578 -25.03 -29.44 -25.25
C VAL A 578 -25.10 -30.22 -23.95
N SER A 579 -25.52 -29.57 -22.85
CA SER A 579 -25.70 -30.22 -21.54
C SER A 579 -26.92 -31.15 -21.52
N GLN A 580 -27.97 -30.85 -22.28
CA GLN A 580 -29.17 -31.68 -22.38
C GLN A 580 -29.04 -32.86 -23.35
N ASN A 581 -28.06 -32.86 -24.26
CA ASN A 581 -27.88 -33.88 -25.31
C ASN A 581 -26.92 -35.03 -24.97
N SER A 582 -26.65 -35.27 -23.69
CA SER A 582 -25.88 -36.47 -23.31
C SER A 582 -26.68 -37.77 -23.39
N ASN A 583 -28.00 -37.77 -23.68
CA ASN A 583 -28.80 -38.98 -23.84
C ASN A 583 -29.92 -38.86 -24.90
N ASN A 584 -29.79 -39.67 -25.98
CA ASN A 584 -30.80 -40.07 -26.98
C ASN A 584 -31.23 -39.10 -28.10
N LEU A 585 -30.83 -39.44 -29.33
CA LEU A 585 -31.35 -38.87 -30.57
C LEU A 585 -32.79 -39.34 -30.83
N SER A 586 -33.73 -38.39 -30.92
CA SER A 586 -35.01 -38.60 -31.63
C SER A 586 -35.29 -37.44 -32.59
N ASN A 587 -36.03 -37.77 -33.65
CA ASN A 587 -36.24 -37.02 -34.90
C ASN A 587 -36.77 -35.56 -34.81
N PRO A 588 -37.36 -35.03 -33.71
CA PRO A 588 -37.74 -33.61 -33.62
C PRO A 588 -36.55 -32.66 -33.45
N VAL A 589 -35.44 -33.14 -32.89
CA VAL A 589 -34.23 -32.34 -32.64
C VAL A 589 -33.53 -31.97 -33.94
N VAL A 590 -33.59 -32.84 -34.95
CA VAL A 590 -33.06 -32.58 -36.30
C VAL A 590 -33.87 -31.51 -37.02
N ALA A 591 -35.19 -31.44 -36.82
CA ALA A 591 -36.04 -30.39 -37.37
C ALA A 591 -35.73 -29.01 -36.75
N ASN A 592 -35.45 -28.95 -35.44
CA ASN A 592 -34.98 -27.74 -34.78
C ASN A 592 -33.55 -27.35 -35.20
N LEU A 593 -32.67 -28.33 -35.41
CA LEU A 593 -31.32 -28.08 -35.95
C LEU A 593 -31.39 -27.48 -37.35
N MET A 594 -32.33 -27.94 -38.19
CA MET A 594 -32.59 -27.39 -39.53
C MET A 594 -33.20 -25.98 -39.46
N ASN A 595 -34.05 -25.67 -38.48
CA ASN A 595 -34.57 -24.31 -38.28
C ASN A 595 -33.49 -23.34 -37.78
N VAL A 596 -32.57 -23.78 -36.91
CA VAL A 596 -31.41 -22.99 -36.47
C VAL A 596 -30.43 -22.78 -37.63
N LEU A 597 -30.18 -23.80 -38.45
CA LEU A 597 -29.38 -23.66 -39.67
C LEU A 597 -30.03 -22.69 -40.67
N LYS A 598 -31.37 -22.70 -40.76
CA LYS A 598 -32.16 -21.80 -41.61
C LYS A 598 -32.08 -20.34 -41.11
N SER A 599 -32.17 -20.11 -39.81
CA SER A 599 -31.92 -18.80 -39.20
C SER A 599 -30.47 -18.33 -39.37
N LEU A 600 -29.50 -19.26 -39.37
CA LEU A 600 -28.09 -18.96 -39.65
C LEU A 600 -27.88 -18.55 -41.12
N ILE A 601 -28.56 -19.21 -42.06
CA ILE A 601 -28.55 -18.88 -43.49
C ILE A 601 -29.26 -17.54 -43.75
N ASP A 602 -30.39 -17.27 -43.08
CA ASP A 602 -31.11 -15.99 -43.18
C ASP A 602 -30.29 -14.83 -42.59
N LEU A 603 -29.56 -15.05 -41.49
CA LEU A 603 -28.66 -14.05 -40.90
C LEU A 603 -27.44 -13.77 -41.79
N ILE A 604 -26.85 -14.80 -42.42
CA ILE A 604 -25.77 -14.63 -43.41
C ILE A 604 -26.28 -13.93 -44.69
N SER A 605 -27.54 -14.15 -45.07
CA SER A 605 -28.20 -13.46 -46.19
C SER A 605 -28.48 -11.98 -45.90
N ILE A 606 -28.79 -11.63 -44.65
CA ILE A 606 -28.92 -10.24 -44.16
C ILE A 606 -27.55 -9.55 -44.12
N LEU A 607 -26.51 -10.22 -43.58
CA LEU A 607 -25.13 -9.72 -43.54
C LEU A 607 -24.52 -9.46 -44.94
N ASN A 608 -24.97 -10.17 -45.97
CA ASN A 608 -24.54 -9.96 -47.37
C ASN A 608 -25.38 -8.91 -48.14
N LYS A 609 -26.56 -8.51 -47.64
CA LYS A 609 -27.42 -7.50 -48.29
C LYS A 609 -27.00 -6.06 -47.97
N ASP A 610 -26.41 -5.82 -46.80
CA ASP A 610 -25.99 -4.47 -46.40
C ASP A 610 -24.67 -3.98 -47.04
N ASN A 611 -23.92 -4.87 -47.71
CA ASN A 611 -22.75 -4.52 -48.53
C ASN A 611 -23.07 -4.25 -50.02
N LYS A 612 -24.35 -4.28 -50.43
CA LYS A 612 -24.77 -3.92 -51.81
C LYS A 612 -25.59 -2.62 -51.91
N ASN A 613 -25.92 -1.97 -50.79
CA ASN A 613 -26.67 -0.72 -50.76
C ASN A 613 -25.96 0.36 -49.93
N LYS A 614 -24.71 0.67 -50.27
CA LYS A 614 -24.07 1.98 -50.04
C LYS A 614 -22.82 2.06 -50.91
N ASN A 615 -22.82 3.06 -51.79
CA ASN A 615 -21.77 3.41 -52.75
C ASN A 615 -20.38 3.52 -52.13
#